data_AF-A0A6B9HDZ3-F1
#
_entry.id   AF-A0A6B9HDZ3-F1
#
_cell.length_a   1.000
_cell.length_b   1.000
_cell.length_c   1.000
_cell.angle_alpha   90.00
_cell.angle_beta   90.00
_cell.angle_gamma   90.00
#
_symmetry.space_group_name_H-M   'P 1'
#
loop_
_entity.id
_entity.type
_entity.pdbx_description
1 polymer ?
#
loop_
_entity_poly.entity_id
_entity_poly.type
_entity_poly.pdbx_seq_one_letter_code
_entity_poly.pdbx_strand_id
1 'polypeptide(L)'
;MRNHKLNPTEIIEVLQALREGETVPQVCCRWGISATTLYQLKRSYDGLSVPVFERITTLTRENARLRQRVKSLERDSEVLSEALRAQSLSTHKRRKLIDHLRQHLTVSLARVCRLVGMSRTLYYYECGGLEEEQDGPAFDRSSLKSPRSSLTQSDRLRGNEQEDKTISKKRLVQVE
;
A
#
# COMPACT_ATOMS: atom_id res chain seq x y z
N MET A 1 -12.56 -36.80 -31.66
CA MET A 1 -12.69 -35.77 -30.61
C MET A 1 -11.60 -34.73 -30.79
N ARG A 2 -11.84 -33.47 -30.41
CA ARG A 2 -10.78 -32.44 -30.50
C ARG A 2 -9.66 -32.73 -29.51
N ASN A 3 -8.41 -32.50 -29.93
CA ASN A 3 -7.19 -32.72 -29.13
C ASN A 3 -6.62 -31.44 -28.50
N HIS A 4 -7.20 -30.27 -28.78
CA HIS A 4 -6.79 -28.99 -28.20
C HIS A 4 -7.81 -28.50 -27.17
N LYS A 5 -7.36 -27.64 -26.25
CA LYS A 5 -8.23 -26.98 -25.27
C LYS A 5 -9.12 -25.96 -25.98
N LEU A 6 -10.41 -25.93 -25.64
CA LEU A 6 -11.35 -24.94 -26.18
C LEU A 6 -10.90 -23.54 -25.82
N ASN A 7 -11.06 -22.62 -26.76
CA ASN A 7 -10.89 -21.21 -26.44
C ASN A 7 -12.02 -20.78 -25.49
N PRO A 8 -11.77 -19.81 -24.61
CA PRO A 8 -12.78 -19.44 -23.65
C PRO A 8 -14.04 -18.82 -24.25
N THR A 9 -13.91 -18.14 -25.40
CA THR A 9 -15.05 -17.66 -26.19
C THR A 9 -15.89 -18.83 -26.71
N GLU A 10 -15.24 -19.87 -27.25
CA GLU A 10 -15.91 -21.11 -27.71
C GLU A 10 -16.65 -21.80 -26.56
N ILE A 11 -16.09 -21.81 -25.34
CA ILE A 11 -16.76 -22.37 -24.15
C ILE A 11 -18.10 -21.67 -23.90
N ILE A 12 -18.16 -20.35 -24.05
CA ILE A 12 -19.39 -19.59 -23.80
C ILE A 12 -20.40 -19.83 -24.91
N GLU A 13 -19.97 -19.88 -26.18
CA GLU A 13 -20.84 -20.20 -27.31
C GLU A 13 -21.45 -21.61 -27.19
N VAL A 14 -20.67 -22.58 -26.70
CA VAL A 14 -21.15 -23.94 -26.35
C VAL A 14 -22.25 -23.88 -25.29
N LEU A 15 -22.04 -23.10 -24.22
CA LEU A 15 -23.01 -22.98 -23.13
C LEU A 15 -24.24 -22.18 -23.54
N GLN A 16 -24.08 -21.21 -24.44
CA GLN A 16 -25.19 -20.44 -24.99
C GLN A 16 -26.08 -21.32 -25.87
N ALA A 17 -25.50 -22.16 -26.74
CA ALA A 17 -26.25 -23.14 -27.54
C ALA A 17 -27.10 -24.09 -26.67
N LEU A 18 -26.58 -24.51 -25.51
CA LEU A 18 -27.34 -25.31 -24.54
C LEU A 18 -28.48 -24.51 -23.87
N ARG A 19 -28.30 -23.19 -23.66
CA ARG A 19 -29.35 -22.31 -23.11
C ARG A 19 -30.45 -22.04 -24.13
N GLU A 20 -30.08 -21.95 -25.41
CA GLU A 20 -31.00 -21.78 -26.55
C GLU A 20 -31.82 -23.05 -26.84
N GLY A 21 -31.49 -24.18 -26.19
CA GLY A 21 -32.30 -25.40 -26.21
C GLY A 21 -31.74 -26.51 -27.10
N GLU A 22 -30.52 -26.40 -27.61
CA GLU A 22 -29.87 -27.51 -28.34
C GLU A 22 -29.66 -28.72 -27.41
N THR A 23 -29.84 -29.93 -27.96
CA THR A 23 -29.64 -31.15 -27.18
C THR A 23 -28.14 -31.40 -26.94
N VAL A 24 -27.81 -31.95 -25.77
CA VAL A 24 -26.42 -32.33 -25.41
C VAL A 24 -25.68 -33.11 -26.51
N PRO A 25 -26.25 -34.16 -27.15
CA PRO A 25 -25.54 -34.88 -28.21
C PRO A 25 -25.27 -34.02 -29.45
N GLN A 26 -26.17 -33.10 -29.82
CA GLN A 26 -25.96 -32.19 -30.96
C GLN A 26 -24.79 -31.23 -30.68
N VAL A 27 -24.76 -30.64 -29.49
CA VAL A 27 -23.68 -29.73 -29.07
C VAL A 27 -22.35 -30.48 -29.01
N CYS A 28 -22.33 -31.70 -28.44
CA CYS A 28 -21.14 -32.55 -28.41
C CYS A 28 -20.61 -32.88 -29.80
N CYS A 29 -21.48 -33.19 -30.77
CA CYS A 29 -21.08 -33.45 -32.16
C CYS A 29 -20.58 -32.18 -32.85
N ARG A 30 -21.28 -31.05 -32.72
CA ARG A 30 -20.93 -29.77 -33.38
C ARG A 30 -19.57 -29.26 -32.93
N TRP A 31 -19.31 -29.31 -31.62
CA TRP A 31 -18.09 -28.76 -31.03
C TRP A 31 -16.99 -29.81 -30.80
N GLY A 32 -17.28 -31.09 -31.06
CA GLY A 32 -16.32 -32.19 -30.91
C GLY A 32 -15.90 -32.47 -29.46
N ILE A 33 -16.80 -32.27 -28.50
CA ILE A 33 -16.59 -32.34 -27.04
C ILE A 33 -17.32 -33.56 -26.47
N SER A 34 -16.78 -34.22 -25.44
CA SER A 34 -17.52 -35.26 -24.71
C SER A 34 -18.58 -34.68 -23.77
N ALA A 35 -19.63 -35.45 -23.48
CA ALA A 35 -20.68 -35.04 -22.54
C ALA A 35 -20.09 -34.68 -21.16
N THR A 36 -19.10 -35.44 -20.68
CA THR A 36 -18.41 -35.18 -19.41
C THR A 36 -17.77 -33.80 -19.36
N THR A 37 -17.05 -33.41 -20.42
CA THR A 37 -16.43 -32.08 -20.49
C THR A 37 -17.47 -30.99 -20.56
N LEU A 38 -18.57 -31.19 -21.28
CA LEU A 38 -19.68 -30.24 -21.35
C LEU A 38 -20.31 -29.97 -19.97
N TYR A 39 -20.53 -31.01 -19.15
CA TYR A 39 -21.02 -30.84 -17.78
C TYR A 39 -20.01 -30.12 -16.87
N GLN A 40 -18.71 -30.40 -17.03
CA GLN A 40 -17.66 -29.67 -16.29
C GLN A 40 -17.64 -28.18 -16.64
N LEU A 41 -17.74 -27.85 -17.94
CA LEU A 41 -17.81 -26.47 -18.40
C LEU A 41 -19.05 -25.76 -17.87
N LYS A 42 -20.21 -26.44 -17.88
CA LYS A 42 -21.43 -25.90 -17.29
C LYS A 42 -21.23 -25.56 -15.82
N ARG A 43 -20.61 -26.45 -15.03
CA ARG A 43 -20.34 -26.18 -13.61
C ARG A 43 -19.40 -24.99 -13.38
N SER A 44 -18.39 -24.80 -14.22
CA SER A 44 -17.36 -23.78 -14.03
C SER A 44 -17.72 -22.41 -14.60
N TYR A 45 -18.53 -22.37 -15.66
CA TYR A 45 -18.80 -21.15 -16.42
C TYR A 45 -20.30 -20.81 -16.50
N ASP A 46 -21.15 -21.44 -15.69
CA ASP A 46 -22.57 -21.06 -15.64
C ASP A 46 -22.75 -19.60 -15.21
N GLY A 47 -23.80 -18.95 -15.71
CA GLY A 47 -24.09 -17.54 -15.49
C GLY A 47 -23.16 -16.52 -16.20
N LEU A 48 -22.09 -16.95 -16.87
CA LEU A 48 -21.22 -16.03 -17.61
C LEU A 48 -21.77 -15.75 -19.02
N SER A 49 -21.59 -14.50 -19.45
CA SER A 49 -21.86 -14.02 -20.81
C SER A 49 -20.54 -13.60 -21.47
N VAL A 50 -20.46 -13.64 -22.81
CA VAL A 50 -19.25 -13.33 -23.60
C VAL A 50 -18.55 -12.02 -23.17
N PRO A 51 -19.24 -10.86 -23.10
CA PRO A 51 -18.60 -9.59 -22.67
C PRO A 51 -18.11 -9.62 -21.23
N VAL A 52 -18.79 -10.33 -20.34
CA VAL A 52 -18.38 -10.45 -18.93
C VAL A 52 -17.08 -11.23 -18.83
N PHE A 53 -16.94 -12.28 -19.64
CA PHE A 53 -15.74 -13.12 -19.66
C PHE A 53 -14.51 -12.39 -20.21
N GLU A 54 -14.65 -11.64 -21.31
CA GLU A 54 -13.56 -10.82 -21.86
C GLU A 54 -13.07 -9.79 -20.83
N ARG A 55 -14.00 -9.18 -20.10
CA ARG A 55 -13.66 -8.27 -19.02
C ARG A 55 -12.91 -8.97 -17.88
N ILE A 56 -13.36 -10.15 -17.46
CA ILE A 56 -12.70 -10.94 -16.40
C ILE A 56 -11.28 -11.34 -16.81
N THR A 57 -11.08 -11.80 -18.03
CA THR A 57 -9.74 -12.20 -18.52
C THR A 57 -8.79 -11.02 -18.62
N THR A 58 -9.27 -9.89 -19.15
CA THR A 58 -8.51 -8.64 -19.20
C THR A 58 -8.10 -8.20 -17.79
N LEU A 59 -9.06 -8.14 -16.86
CA LEU A 59 -8.81 -7.80 -15.46
C LEU A 59 -7.87 -8.79 -14.77
N THR A 60 -7.95 -10.08 -15.09
CA THR A 60 -7.06 -11.10 -14.51
C THR A 60 -5.64 -10.90 -15.00
N ARG A 61 -5.45 -10.61 -16.29
CA ARG A 61 -4.13 -10.33 -16.89
C ARG A 61 -3.53 -9.05 -16.31
N GLU A 62 -4.32 -8.00 -16.19
CA GLU A 62 -3.90 -6.75 -15.58
C GLU A 62 -3.53 -6.95 -14.11
N ASN A 63 -4.37 -7.64 -13.34
CA ASN A 63 -4.07 -7.96 -11.94
C ASN A 63 -2.78 -8.78 -11.80
N ALA A 64 -2.54 -9.77 -12.68
CA ALA A 64 -1.30 -10.53 -12.67
C ALA A 64 -0.08 -9.63 -12.91
N ARG A 65 -0.16 -8.73 -13.89
CA ARG A 65 0.89 -7.75 -14.20
C ARG A 65 1.11 -6.77 -13.04
N LEU A 66 0.04 -6.27 -12.44
CA LEU A 66 0.10 -5.37 -11.28
C LEU A 66 0.72 -6.06 -10.07
N ARG A 67 0.31 -7.30 -9.76
CA ARG A 67 0.89 -8.09 -8.68
C ARG A 67 2.38 -8.34 -8.88
N GLN A 68 2.81 -8.59 -10.11
CA GLN A 68 4.24 -8.73 -10.40
C GLN A 68 5.00 -7.43 -10.12
N ARG A 69 4.47 -6.28 -10.55
CA ARG A 69 5.07 -4.97 -10.29
C ARG A 69 5.14 -4.66 -8.79
N VAL A 70 4.05 -4.89 -8.06
CA VAL A 70 3.99 -4.69 -6.61
C VAL A 70 5.06 -5.53 -5.90
N LYS A 71 5.20 -6.82 -6.26
CA LYS A 71 6.25 -7.68 -5.71
C LYS A 71 7.66 -7.17 -5.98
N SER A 72 7.92 -6.58 -7.15
CA SER A 72 9.23 -5.98 -7.44
C SER A 72 9.48 -4.76 -6.54
N LEU A 73 8.48 -3.87 -6.42
CA LEU A 73 8.58 -2.69 -5.56
C LEU A 73 8.71 -3.05 -4.07
N GLU A 74 8.02 -4.09 -3.62
CA GLU A 74 8.14 -4.61 -2.25
C GLU A 74 9.57 -5.08 -1.98
N ARG A 75 10.17 -5.85 -2.89
CA ARG A 75 11.57 -6.28 -2.79
C ARG A 75 12.53 -5.09 -2.74
N ASP A 76 12.35 -4.12 -3.64
CA ASP A 76 13.20 -2.92 -3.64
C ASP A 76 13.06 -2.15 -2.31
N SER A 77 11.83 -2.06 -1.77
CA SER A 77 11.58 -1.42 -0.49
C SER A 77 12.25 -2.16 0.68
N GLU A 78 12.27 -3.49 0.64
CA GLU A 78 12.96 -4.32 1.63
C GLU A 78 14.46 -4.07 1.56
N VAL A 79 15.06 -4.11 0.37
CA VAL A 79 16.49 -3.83 0.16
C VAL A 79 16.87 -2.44 0.68
N LEU A 80 16.09 -1.41 0.34
CA LEU A 80 16.33 -0.04 0.82
C LEU A 80 16.19 0.06 2.35
N SER A 81 15.19 -0.60 2.93
CA SER A 81 15.00 -0.60 4.38
C SER A 81 16.16 -1.27 5.10
N GLU A 82 16.69 -2.36 4.55
CA GLU A 82 17.81 -3.08 5.15
C GLU A 82 19.12 -2.32 5.00
N ALA A 83 19.35 -1.70 3.84
CA ALA A 83 20.50 -0.81 3.64
C ALA A 83 20.53 0.34 4.64
N LEU A 84 19.37 0.95 4.93
CA LEU A 84 19.24 2.00 5.95
C LEU A 84 19.50 1.49 7.37
N ARG A 85 19.09 0.26 7.70
CA ARG A 85 19.37 -0.36 9.00
C ARG A 85 20.85 -0.71 9.18
N ALA A 86 21.47 -1.25 8.13
CA ALA A 86 22.88 -1.58 8.10
C ALA A 86 23.76 -0.33 8.24
N GLN A 87 23.26 0.84 7.81
CA GLN A 87 23.95 2.09 8.03
C GLN A 87 23.91 2.48 9.52
N SER A 88 25.07 2.43 10.18
CA SER A 88 25.26 2.87 11.55
C SER A 88 25.26 4.41 11.64
N LEU A 89 24.08 5.02 11.46
CA LEU A 89 23.91 6.46 11.60
C LEU A 89 23.80 6.87 13.07
N SER A 90 24.55 7.91 13.45
CA SER A 90 24.33 8.62 14.71
C SER A 90 22.91 9.18 14.79
N THR A 91 22.38 9.29 16.01
CA THR A 91 21.02 9.79 16.31
C THR A 91 20.74 11.15 15.69
N HIS A 92 21.72 12.05 15.70
CA HIS A 92 21.61 13.39 15.09
C HIS A 92 21.46 13.32 13.56
N LYS A 93 22.21 12.44 12.89
CA LYS A 93 22.13 12.24 11.44
C LYS A 93 20.76 11.65 11.04
N ARG A 94 20.22 10.73 11.84
CA ARG A 94 18.86 10.18 11.63
C ARG A 94 17.79 11.27 11.76
N ARG A 95 17.92 12.20 12.70
CA ARG A 95 16.99 13.33 12.85
C ARG A 95 17.00 14.24 11.62
N LYS A 96 18.18 14.66 11.16
CA LYS A 96 18.34 15.45 9.92
C LYS A 96 17.72 14.75 8.71
N LEU A 97 17.90 13.43 8.61
CA LEU A 97 17.31 12.62 7.54
C LEU A 97 15.78 12.62 7.61
N ILE A 98 15.18 12.49 8.80
CA ILE A 98 13.72 12.58 8.99
C ILE A 98 13.19 13.96 8.56
N ASP A 99 13.90 15.04 8.91
CA ASP A 99 13.51 16.39 8.54
C ASP A 99 13.56 16.60 7.02
N HIS A 100 14.62 16.12 6.37
CA HIS A 100 14.74 16.14 4.92
C HIS A 100 13.62 15.33 4.24
N LEU A 101 13.35 14.10 4.70
CA LEU A 101 12.27 13.27 4.15
C LEU A 101 10.90 13.92 4.34
N ARG A 102 10.68 14.63 5.45
CA ARG A 102 9.42 15.34 5.70
C ARG A 102 9.23 16.55 4.79
N GLN A 103 10.30 17.21 4.39
CA GLN A 103 10.25 18.36 3.47
C GLN A 103 9.99 17.92 2.02
N HIS A 104 10.60 16.81 1.60
CA HIS A 104 10.54 16.36 0.20
C HIS A 104 9.43 15.36 -0.10
N LEU A 105 8.94 14.62 0.90
CA LEU A 105 7.88 13.62 0.74
C LEU A 105 6.65 14.02 1.56
N THR A 106 5.47 13.87 0.98
CA THR A 106 4.18 14.10 1.68
C THR A 106 3.85 12.93 2.59
N VAL A 107 4.58 12.81 3.70
CA VAL A 107 4.46 11.71 4.67
C VAL A 107 4.35 12.23 6.10
N SER A 108 3.57 11.52 6.92
CA SER A 108 3.45 11.84 8.34
C SER A 108 4.73 11.49 9.09
N LEU A 109 5.08 12.31 10.10
CA LEU A 109 6.25 12.08 10.94
C LEU A 109 6.28 10.64 11.53
N ALA A 110 5.12 10.14 11.96
CA ALA A 110 5.00 8.79 12.49
C ALA A 110 5.30 7.68 11.46
N ARG A 111 5.08 7.94 10.17
CA ARG A 111 5.45 6.99 9.10
C ARG A 111 6.95 7.05 8.85
N VAL A 112 7.51 8.24 8.74
CA VAL A 112 8.95 8.45 8.51
C VAL A 112 9.79 7.85 9.63
N CYS A 113 9.47 8.15 10.88
CA CYS A 113 10.18 7.61 12.04
C CYS A 113 10.19 6.08 12.07
N ARG A 114 9.08 5.43 11.69
CA ARG A 114 9.01 3.96 11.55
C ARG A 114 9.90 3.43 10.43
N LEU A 115 9.94 4.09 9.28
CA LEU A 115 10.76 3.68 8.14
C LEU A 115 12.27 3.84 8.41
N VAL A 116 12.66 4.92 9.09
CA VAL A 116 14.07 5.20 9.46
C VAL A 116 14.51 4.38 10.68
N GLY A 117 13.59 3.80 11.45
CA GLY A 117 13.90 3.02 12.65
C GLY A 117 14.20 3.87 13.89
N MET A 118 13.59 5.06 14.01
CA MET A 118 13.73 5.96 15.15
C MET A 118 12.40 6.07 15.92
N SER A 119 12.43 6.03 17.25
CA SER A 119 11.20 6.25 18.03
C SER A 119 10.80 7.72 17.97
N ARG A 120 9.48 7.99 18.00
CA ARG A 120 8.95 9.36 18.01
C ARG A 120 9.45 10.14 19.22
N THR A 121 9.51 9.49 20.39
CA THR A 121 10.01 10.09 21.62
C THR A 121 11.47 10.54 21.47
N LEU A 122 12.32 9.72 20.83
CA LEU A 122 13.73 10.06 20.61
C LEU A 122 13.91 11.14 19.53
N TYR A 123 12.98 11.24 18.58
CA TYR A 123 12.95 12.35 17.62
C TYR A 123 12.71 13.69 18.33
N TYR A 124 11.69 13.76 19.20
CA TYR A 124 11.37 14.95 20.00
C TYR A 124 12.32 15.21 21.17
N TYR A 125 13.13 14.23 21.54
CA TYR A 125 14.07 14.38 22.64
C TYR A 125 15.22 15.31 22.25
N GLU A 126 15.15 16.54 22.74
CA GLU A 126 16.27 17.48 22.75
C GLU A 126 17.09 17.22 24.01
N CYS A 127 18.31 16.68 23.85
CA CYS A 127 19.29 16.82 24.93
C CYS A 127 19.56 18.31 25.09
N GLY A 128 19.29 18.86 26.28
CA GLY A 128 19.89 20.14 26.67
C GLY A 128 21.40 19.98 26.54
N GLY A 129 22.00 20.75 25.64
CA GLY A 129 23.38 20.57 25.22
C GLY A 129 24.34 20.64 26.41
N LEU A 130 25.29 19.70 26.46
CA LEU A 130 26.65 20.14 26.67
C LEU A 130 27.12 20.50 25.28
N GLU A 131 27.46 21.78 25.10
CA GLU A 131 28.14 22.27 23.93
C GLU A 131 29.30 21.32 23.60
N GLU A 132 29.48 21.02 22.31
CA GLU A 132 30.57 20.21 21.83
C GLU A 132 31.89 20.94 22.09
N GLU A 133 32.42 20.87 23.31
CA GLU A 133 33.85 21.02 23.54
C GLU A 133 34.53 19.67 23.28
N GLN A 134 35.47 19.74 22.35
CA GLN A 134 36.38 18.66 21.99
C GLN A 134 37.10 18.17 23.26
N ASP A 135 37.03 16.85 23.50
CA ASP A 135 37.81 16.07 24.48
C ASP A 135 37.80 16.55 25.97
N GLY A 136 36.94 15.96 26.84
CA GLY A 136 36.96 16.14 28.31
C GLY A 136 35.92 15.32 29.13
N PRO A 137 36.09 15.08 30.46
CA PRO A 137 35.86 13.75 31.07
C PRO A 137 34.51 13.47 31.78
N ALA A 138 34.24 12.16 31.94
CA ALA A 138 33.31 11.43 32.82
C ALA A 138 31.95 12.07 33.23
N PHE A 139 30.87 11.58 32.61
CA PHE A 139 29.47 11.96 32.80
C PHE A 139 28.86 11.43 34.13
N ASP A 140 28.45 12.33 35.03
CA ASP A 140 27.68 11.99 36.25
C ASP A 140 26.19 11.76 35.94
N ARG A 141 25.63 10.64 36.44
CA ARG A 141 24.29 10.13 36.10
C ARG A 141 23.14 10.79 36.86
N SER A 142 23.44 11.73 37.74
CA SER A 142 22.50 12.33 38.70
C SER A 142 21.46 13.29 38.09
N SER A 143 21.58 13.68 36.82
CA SER A 143 20.84 14.80 36.21
C SER A 143 19.79 14.43 35.14
N LEU A 144 19.53 13.14 34.91
CA LEU A 144 18.52 12.69 33.94
C LEU A 144 17.09 13.02 34.39
N LYS A 145 16.54 14.16 33.93
CA LYS A 145 15.11 14.49 34.10
C LYS A 145 14.27 13.52 33.24
N SER A 146 13.38 12.78 33.90
CA SER A 146 12.52 11.78 33.26
C SER A 146 11.47 12.40 32.31
N PRO A 147 11.14 11.73 31.19
CA PRO A 147 10.47 12.32 30.02
C PRO A 147 8.93 12.36 30.11
N ARG A 148 8.36 12.78 31.25
CA ARG A 148 6.89 12.97 31.35
C ARG A 148 6.42 14.43 31.35
N SER A 149 7.30 15.43 31.19
CA SER A 149 6.93 16.83 31.46
C SER A 149 6.83 17.78 30.26
N SER A 150 6.79 17.33 29.00
CA SER A 150 6.78 18.29 27.88
C SER A 150 5.84 17.89 26.73
N LEU A 151 4.55 17.87 27.00
CA LEU A 151 3.60 18.53 26.09
C LEU A 151 3.84 20.04 26.27
N THR A 152 4.79 20.60 25.54
CA THR A 152 5.11 22.04 25.66
C THR A 152 3.90 22.87 25.21
N GLN A 153 3.65 23.99 25.89
CA GLN A 153 2.59 24.96 25.56
C GLN A 153 2.57 25.36 24.06
N SER A 154 3.72 25.33 23.41
CA SER A 154 3.91 25.60 21.97
C SER A 154 3.14 24.67 21.03
N ASP A 155 2.87 23.42 21.43
CA ASP A 155 2.09 22.48 20.61
C ASP A 155 0.57 22.66 20.80
N ARG A 156 0.12 23.22 21.93
CA ARG A 156 -1.28 23.65 22.09
C ARG A 156 -1.57 24.93 21.31
N LEU A 157 -0.61 25.86 21.26
CA LEU A 157 -0.77 27.12 20.53
C LEU A 157 -0.75 26.92 18.99
N ARG A 158 0.02 25.96 18.48
CA ARG A 158 0.03 25.61 17.05
C ARG A 158 -1.26 24.95 16.55
N GLY A 159 -1.96 24.20 17.39
CA GLY A 159 -3.28 23.64 17.07
C GLY A 159 -4.35 24.73 16.97
N ASN A 160 -4.37 25.65 17.94
CA ASN A 160 -5.37 26.71 18.00
C ASN A 160 -5.24 27.73 16.85
N GLU A 161 -4.02 28.08 16.43
CA GLU A 161 -3.82 29.00 15.30
C GLU A 161 -4.27 28.42 13.95
N GLN A 162 -4.30 27.10 13.79
CA GLN A 162 -4.79 26.45 12.58
C GLN A 162 -6.31 26.37 12.59
N GLU A 163 -6.93 26.09 13.75
CA GLU A 163 -8.38 26.05 13.92
C GLU A 163 -9.03 27.42 13.68
N ASP A 164 -8.46 28.50 14.22
CA ASP A 164 -8.95 29.88 14.06
C ASP A 164 -8.90 30.36 12.59
N LYS A 165 -7.88 29.95 11.83
CA LYS A 165 -7.77 30.26 10.40
C LYS A 165 -8.81 29.52 9.55
N THR A 166 -9.22 28.31 9.96
CA THR A 166 -10.32 27.57 9.31
C THR A 166 -11.70 28.15 9.65
N ILE A 167 -11.91 28.65 10.87
CA ILE A 167 -13.19 29.23 11.29
C ILE A 167 -13.44 30.57 10.60
N SER A 168 -12.41 31.43 10.48
CA SER A 168 -12.52 32.71 9.76
C SER A 168 -12.73 32.54 8.25
N LYS A 169 -12.12 31.53 7.61
CA LYS A 169 -12.38 31.22 6.18
C LYS A 169 -13.78 30.66 5.95
N LYS A 170 -14.34 29.89 6.87
CA LYS A 170 -15.73 29.39 6.76
C LYS A 170 -16.78 30.48 6.93
N ARG A 171 -16.52 31.52 7.75
CA ARG A 171 -17.42 32.68 7.89
C ARG A 171 -17.40 33.62 6.67
N LEU A 172 -16.26 33.76 5.99
CA LEU A 172 -16.15 34.64 4.81
C LEU A 172 -16.91 34.10 3.58
N VAL A 173 -17.03 32.77 3.47
CA VAL A 173 -17.71 32.09 2.34
C VAL A 173 -19.24 32.01 2.53
N GLN A 174 -19.78 32.41 3.68
CA GLN A 174 -21.23 32.43 3.95
C GLN A 174 -21.88 33.82 3.82
N VAL A 175 -21.12 34.85 3.42
CA VAL A 175 -21.58 36.25 3.33
C VAL A 175 -21.51 36.80 1.88
N GLU A 176 -21.12 35.98 0.92
CA GLU A 176 -21.29 36.20 -0.53
C GLU A 176 -22.29 35.19 -1.11
#